data_AF-Q7TPB7-F1
#
_entry.id   AF-Q7TPB7-F1
#
_cell.length_a   1.000
_cell.length_b   1.000
_cell.length_c   1.000
_cell.angle_alpha   90.00
_cell.angle_beta   90.00
_cell.angle_gamma   90.00
#
_symmetry.space_group_name_H-M   'P 1'
#
loop_
_entity.id
_entity.type
_entity.pdbx_description
1 polymer ?
#
loop_
_entity_poly.entity_id
_entity_poly.type
_entity_poly.pdbx_seq_one_letter_code
_entity_poly.pdbx_strand_id
1 'polypeptide(L)'
;MSAGGAAVPPPPNPAVSFPAPRITLPAGPDILRTYSGAFVCLEIVLGGLVWILVASSNVPLPLLQGWVMFVSVTAFFFSLLFLGLFLSGMVTQIDANWNFLDFAYHFIVFVFYFGAFLLEAAATSLHDLQCNTTMVVKPLLNDNQYNINVAATVFAFMTTACYGCSLCLALRRWRP
;
A
#
# COMPACT_ATOMS: atom_id res chain seq x y z
N MET A 1 -42.78 12.78 58.21
CA MET A 1 -42.64 13.21 56.81
C MET A 1 -41.16 13.54 56.57
N SER A 2 -40.40 12.65 55.94
CA SER A 2 -39.04 12.97 55.47
C SER A 2 -38.90 12.30 54.11
N ALA A 3 -39.24 13.04 53.07
CA ALA A 3 -39.04 12.59 51.70
C ALA A 3 -37.53 12.68 51.43
N GLY A 4 -36.86 11.53 51.44
CA GLY A 4 -35.46 11.42 51.02
C GLY A 4 -35.37 11.84 49.56
N GLY A 5 -34.85 13.05 49.32
CA GLY A 5 -34.51 13.50 47.98
C GLY A 5 -33.44 12.60 47.42
N ALA A 6 -33.80 11.74 46.47
CA ALA A 6 -32.83 11.03 45.66
C ALA A 6 -31.98 12.07 44.94
N ALA A 7 -30.68 12.08 45.21
CA ALA A 7 -29.73 12.97 44.56
C ALA A 7 -29.82 12.74 43.05
N VAL A 8 -30.20 13.78 42.31
CA VAL A 8 -30.16 13.77 40.85
C VAL A 8 -28.72 13.48 40.44
N PRO A 9 -28.44 12.41 39.68
CA PRO A 9 -27.10 12.16 39.21
C PRO A 9 -26.61 13.36 38.41
N PRO A 10 -25.33 13.76 38.56
CA PRO A 10 -24.80 14.90 37.81
C PRO A 10 -24.99 14.67 36.31
N PRO A 11 -25.29 15.73 35.54
CA PRO A 11 -25.44 15.60 34.10
C PRO A 11 -24.18 14.96 33.51
N PRO A 12 -24.32 14.06 32.51
CA PRO A 12 -23.16 13.51 31.82
C PRO A 12 -22.30 14.67 31.34
N ASN A 13 -21.00 14.67 31.69
CA ASN A 13 -20.09 15.71 31.26
C ASN A 13 -20.10 15.79 29.72
N PRO A 14 -20.62 16.85 29.09
CA PRO A 14 -20.66 16.96 27.63
C PRO A 14 -19.25 17.12 27.03
N ALA A 15 -18.28 17.51 27.85
CA ALA A 15 -16.86 17.44 27.51
C ALA A 15 -16.42 15.99 27.79
N VAL A 16 -16.34 15.06 26.86
CA VAL A 16 -16.16 15.20 25.43
C VAL A 16 -16.65 13.88 24.84
N SER A 17 -17.86 13.84 24.28
CA SER A 17 -18.29 12.62 23.58
C SER A 17 -17.56 12.57 22.23
N PHE A 18 -16.31 12.15 22.24
CA PHE A 18 -15.58 11.89 21.01
C PHE A 18 -16.28 10.76 20.25
N PRO A 19 -16.51 10.90 18.94
CA PRO A 19 -17.08 9.82 18.15
C PRO A 19 -16.18 8.59 18.24
N ALA A 20 -16.77 7.44 18.58
CA ALA A 20 -16.03 6.17 18.62
C ALA A 20 -15.31 5.90 17.28
N PRO A 21 -14.15 5.22 17.29
CA PRO A 21 -13.42 4.89 16.07
C PRO A 21 -14.32 4.14 15.08
N ARG A 22 -14.31 4.56 13.81
CA ARG A 22 -15.07 3.89 12.75
C ARG A 22 -14.18 2.88 12.04
N ILE A 23 -14.20 1.66 12.55
CA ILE A 23 -13.44 0.52 12.05
C ILE A 23 -14.35 -0.69 11.87
N THR A 24 -14.25 -1.34 10.71
CA THR A 24 -15.03 -2.55 10.39
C THR A 24 -14.20 -3.83 10.42
N LEU A 25 -12.86 -3.72 10.40
CA LEU A 25 -11.99 -4.88 10.43
C LEU A 25 -11.64 -5.26 11.88
N PRO A 26 -11.47 -6.56 12.17
CA PRO A 26 -10.94 -6.98 13.46
C PRO A 26 -9.52 -6.45 13.66
N ALA A 27 -9.25 -6.01 14.88
CA ALA A 27 -7.91 -5.68 15.32
C ALA A 27 -7.24 -6.92 15.95
N GLY A 28 -5.91 -6.90 16.07
CA GLY A 28 -5.13 -8.04 16.53
C GLY A 28 -4.81 -9.04 15.41
N PRO A 29 -4.32 -10.25 15.75
CA PRO A 29 -3.89 -11.24 14.77
C PRO A 29 -5.01 -11.76 13.86
N ASP A 30 -6.27 -11.58 14.24
CA ASP A 30 -7.43 -11.97 13.43
C ASP A 30 -7.54 -11.18 12.12
N ILE A 31 -6.88 -10.01 12.01
CA ILE A 31 -6.78 -9.27 10.74
C ILE A 31 -6.19 -10.14 9.62
N LEU A 32 -5.22 -11.00 9.94
CA LEU A 32 -4.53 -11.86 8.98
C LEU A 32 -5.44 -12.94 8.39
N ARG A 33 -6.56 -13.24 9.08
CA ARG A 33 -7.58 -14.19 8.60
C ARG A 33 -8.62 -13.53 7.70
N THR A 34 -8.58 -12.21 7.56
CA THR A 34 -9.47 -11.47 6.66
C THR A 34 -8.88 -11.37 5.26
N TYR A 35 -9.73 -11.28 4.23
CA TYR A 35 -9.27 -11.02 2.87
C TYR A 35 -8.40 -9.76 2.77
N SER A 36 -8.78 -8.70 3.48
CA SER A 36 -8.02 -7.46 3.51
C SER A 36 -6.62 -7.64 4.10
N GLY A 37 -6.50 -8.35 5.23
CA GLY A 37 -5.19 -8.63 5.83
C GLY A 37 -4.34 -9.53 4.93
N ALA A 38 -4.94 -10.53 4.28
CA ALA A 38 -4.24 -11.39 3.33
C ALA A 38 -3.69 -10.61 2.12
N PHE A 39 -4.49 -9.70 1.55
CA PHE A 39 -4.01 -8.83 0.47
C PHE A 39 -2.91 -7.88 0.93
N VAL A 40 -3.00 -7.27 2.12
CA VAL A 40 -1.93 -6.40 2.65
C VAL A 40 -0.62 -7.19 2.81
N CYS A 41 -0.67 -8.42 3.34
CA CYS A 41 0.53 -9.28 3.41
C CYS A 41 1.12 -9.56 2.03
N LEU A 42 0.26 -9.85 1.05
CA LEU A 42 0.68 -10.13 -0.32
C LEU A 42 1.24 -8.88 -1.02
N GLU A 43 0.64 -7.71 -0.81
CA GLU A 43 1.15 -6.41 -1.27
C GLU A 43 2.55 -6.12 -0.72
N ILE A 44 2.79 -6.39 0.57
CA ILE A 44 4.11 -6.23 1.20
C ILE A 44 5.14 -7.15 0.55
N VAL A 45 4.80 -8.42 0.34
CA VAL A 45 5.74 -9.40 -0.26
C VAL A 45 6.03 -9.04 -1.72
N LEU A 46 4.99 -8.84 -2.53
CA LEU A 46 5.17 -8.54 -3.95
C LEU A 46 5.81 -7.16 -4.15
N GLY A 47 5.37 -6.15 -3.42
CA GLY A 47 5.94 -4.81 -3.49
C GLY A 47 7.39 -4.75 -3.01
N GLY A 48 7.71 -5.56 -1.99
CA GLY A 48 9.08 -5.83 -1.55
C GLY A 48 9.96 -6.38 -2.67
N LEU A 49 9.46 -7.38 -3.39
CA LEU A 49 10.18 -7.96 -4.53
C LEU A 49 10.43 -6.93 -5.64
N VAL A 50 9.48 -6.03 -5.92
CA VAL A 50 9.64 -5.01 -6.98
C VAL A 50 10.88 -4.15 -6.75
N TRP A 51 11.03 -3.52 -5.60
CA TRP A 51 12.17 -2.63 -5.37
C TRP A 51 13.50 -3.41 -5.26
N ILE A 52 13.47 -4.63 -4.71
CA ILE A 52 14.65 -5.49 -4.65
C ILE A 52 15.12 -5.84 -6.06
N LEU A 53 14.19 -6.20 -6.96
CA LEU A 53 14.52 -6.53 -8.34
C LEU A 53 15.05 -5.31 -9.10
N VAL A 54 14.39 -4.15 -8.97
CA VAL A 54 14.86 -2.90 -9.60
C VAL A 54 16.25 -2.50 -9.08
N ALA A 55 16.49 -2.61 -7.77
CA ALA A 55 17.82 -2.37 -7.22
C ALA A 55 18.85 -3.37 -7.77
N SER A 56 18.47 -4.63 -7.93
CA SER A 56 19.36 -5.69 -8.45
C SER A 56 19.71 -5.53 -9.93
N SER A 57 18.90 -4.81 -10.72
CA SER A 57 19.24 -4.52 -12.13
C SER A 57 20.27 -3.39 -12.28
N ASN A 58 20.72 -2.78 -11.17
CA ASN A 58 21.61 -1.62 -11.11
C ASN A 58 21.02 -0.35 -11.73
N VAL A 59 19.69 -0.26 -11.79
CA VAL A 59 18.95 0.95 -12.17
C VAL A 59 19.44 1.61 -13.49
N PRO A 60 19.45 0.87 -14.62
CA PRO A 60 19.91 1.37 -15.92
C PRO A 60 19.21 2.64 -16.41
N LEU A 61 17.96 2.86 -15.99
CA LEU A 61 17.19 4.06 -16.31
C LEU A 61 16.77 4.79 -15.03
N PRO A 62 17.68 5.57 -14.39
CA PRO A 62 17.47 6.17 -13.07
C PRO A 62 16.21 7.02 -12.96
N LEU A 63 15.80 7.71 -14.02
CA LEU A 63 14.60 8.55 -14.00
C LEU A 63 13.31 7.74 -13.91
N LEU A 64 13.20 6.65 -14.69
CA LEU A 64 12.00 5.80 -14.71
C LEU A 64 11.99 4.89 -13.49
N GLN A 65 13.08 4.16 -13.28
CA GLN A 65 13.20 3.16 -12.22
C GLN A 65 13.35 3.77 -10.83
N GLY A 66 13.87 5.01 -10.73
CA GLY A 66 13.88 5.76 -9.47
C GLY A 66 12.47 6.02 -8.95
N TRP A 67 11.51 6.33 -9.84
CA TRP A 67 10.10 6.43 -9.46
C TRP A 67 9.54 5.08 -8.99
N VAL A 68 9.82 4.00 -9.73
CA VAL A 68 9.38 2.65 -9.37
C VAL A 68 9.88 2.25 -7.99
N MET A 69 11.17 2.47 -7.71
CA MET A 69 11.80 2.20 -6.42
C MET A 69 11.21 3.08 -5.30
N PHE A 70 11.00 4.37 -5.55
CA PHE A 70 10.37 5.27 -4.57
C PHE A 70 8.97 4.79 -4.17
N VAL A 71 8.10 4.51 -5.15
CA VAL A 71 6.73 4.06 -4.89
C VAL A 71 6.72 2.74 -4.14
N SER A 72 7.51 1.76 -4.59
CA SER A 72 7.53 0.42 -3.99
C SER A 72 8.10 0.41 -2.57
N VAL A 73 9.19 1.13 -2.30
CA VAL A 73 9.78 1.24 -0.96
C VAL A 73 8.83 1.99 -0.01
N THR A 74 8.26 3.12 -0.44
CA THR A 74 7.34 3.88 0.42
C THR A 74 6.08 3.08 0.73
N ALA A 75 5.46 2.47 -0.29
CA ALA A 75 4.29 1.60 -0.12
C ALA A 75 4.60 0.44 0.84
N PHE A 76 5.76 -0.21 0.72
CA PHE A 76 6.19 -1.29 1.59
C PHE A 76 6.21 -0.88 3.08
N PHE A 77 6.85 0.25 3.41
CA PHE A 77 6.91 0.74 4.79
C PHE A 77 5.56 1.19 5.32
N PHE A 78 4.76 1.90 4.51
CA PHE A 78 3.42 2.32 4.94
C PHE A 78 2.48 1.12 5.10
N SER A 79 2.55 0.09 4.24
CA SER A 79 1.78 -1.15 4.40
C SER A 79 2.20 -1.89 5.67
N LEU A 80 3.51 -1.97 5.96
CA LEU A 80 4.00 -2.58 7.19
C LEU A 80 3.52 -1.82 8.43
N LEU A 81 3.60 -0.49 8.40
CA LEU A 81 3.09 0.34 9.49
C LEU A 81 1.59 0.12 9.66
N PHE A 82 0.80 0.19 8.59
CA PHE A 82 -0.64 -0.01 8.62
C PHE A 82 -0.99 -1.39 9.19
N LEU A 83 -0.35 -2.45 8.70
CA LEU A 83 -0.51 -3.80 9.24
C LEU A 83 -0.14 -3.88 10.72
N GLY A 84 0.96 -3.24 11.13
CA GLY A 84 1.39 -3.15 12.53
C GLY A 84 0.39 -2.43 13.43
N LEU A 85 -0.28 -1.39 12.95
CA LEU A 85 -1.35 -0.68 13.67
C LEU A 85 -2.55 -1.59 13.94
N PHE A 86 -2.96 -2.39 12.96
CA PHE A 86 -4.04 -3.37 13.14
C PHE A 86 -3.62 -4.52 14.05
N LEU A 87 -2.43 -5.08 13.85
CA LEU A 87 -1.92 -6.20 14.64
C LEU A 87 -1.72 -5.84 16.12
N SER A 88 -1.25 -4.64 16.41
CA SER A 88 -1.06 -4.15 17.79
C SER A 88 -2.36 -3.79 18.50
N GLY A 89 -3.48 -3.66 17.77
CA GLY A 89 -4.73 -3.17 18.31
C GLY A 89 -4.76 -1.66 18.56
N MET A 90 -3.69 -0.93 18.26
CA MET A 90 -3.63 0.53 18.49
C MET A 90 -4.72 1.28 17.70
N VAL A 91 -5.19 0.68 16.61
CA VAL A 91 -6.32 1.14 15.81
C VAL A 91 -7.61 1.38 16.62
N THR A 92 -7.85 0.62 17.70
CA THR A 92 -9.04 0.78 18.54
C THR A 92 -8.89 1.87 19.60
N GLN A 93 -7.66 2.35 19.83
CA GLN A 93 -7.36 3.38 20.83
C GLN A 93 -7.34 4.79 20.23
N ILE A 94 -7.27 4.89 18.91
CA ILE A 94 -7.17 6.16 18.18
C ILE A 94 -8.52 6.44 17.50
N ASP A 95 -9.10 7.58 17.85
CA ASP A 95 -10.36 8.09 17.31
C ASP A 95 -10.18 8.64 15.89
N ALA A 96 -10.07 7.73 14.92
CA ALA A 96 -9.99 8.04 13.51
C ALA A 96 -11.04 7.26 12.69
N ASN A 97 -11.37 7.79 11.52
CA ASN A 97 -12.15 7.04 10.53
C ASN A 97 -11.22 6.11 9.75
N TRP A 98 -10.93 4.95 10.35
CA TRP A 98 -10.03 3.94 9.79
C TRP A 98 -10.50 3.41 8.44
N ASN A 99 -11.81 3.28 8.23
CA ASN A 99 -12.35 2.87 6.92
C ASN A 99 -12.03 3.89 5.81
N PHE A 100 -12.09 5.20 6.12
CA PHE A 100 -11.72 6.24 5.15
C PHE A 100 -10.21 6.28 4.92
N LEU A 101 -9.41 6.16 5.98
CA LEU A 101 -7.94 6.13 5.86
C LEU A 101 -7.48 4.94 5.02
N ASP A 102 -8.06 3.76 5.27
CA ASP A 102 -7.87 2.55 4.49
C ASP A 102 -8.19 2.76 3.01
N PHE A 103 -9.35 3.34 2.71
CA PHE A 103 -9.74 3.69 1.34
C PHE A 103 -8.75 4.66 0.67
N ALA A 104 -8.45 5.78 1.33
CA ALA A 104 -7.57 6.81 0.79
C ALA A 104 -6.15 6.27 0.55
N TYR A 105 -5.64 5.47 1.49
CA TYR A 105 -4.34 4.82 1.38
C TYR A 105 -4.30 3.91 0.14
N HIS A 106 -5.21 2.95 0.03
CA HIS A 106 -5.21 2.01 -1.10
C HIS A 106 -5.47 2.72 -2.43
N PHE A 107 -6.26 3.79 -2.45
CA PHE A 107 -6.48 4.60 -3.66
C PHE A 107 -5.19 5.28 -4.13
N ILE A 108 -4.50 5.98 -3.22
CA ILE A 108 -3.26 6.69 -3.54
C ILE A 108 -2.20 5.68 -4.00
N VAL A 109 -2.01 4.60 -3.24
CA VAL A 109 -0.99 3.60 -3.59
C VAL A 109 -1.33 2.91 -4.90
N PHE A 110 -2.59 2.55 -5.16
CA PHE A 110 -3.02 2.00 -6.45
C PHE A 110 -2.63 2.88 -7.63
N VAL A 111 -2.93 4.19 -7.57
CA VAL A 111 -2.59 5.13 -8.66
C VAL A 111 -1.08 5.22 -8.85
N PHE A 112 -0.32 5.31 -7.76
CA PHE A 112 1.13 5.43 -7.82
C PHE A 112 1.79 4.14 -8.35
N TYR A 113 1.30 2.96 -7.91
CA TYR A 113 1.78 1.67 -8.39
C TYR A 113 1.40 1.40 -9.85
N PHE A 114 0.22 1.85 -10.29
CA PHE A 114 -0.14 1.81 -11.70
C PHE A 114 0.85 2.61 -12.55
N GLY A 115 1.25 3.80 -12.09
CA GLY A 115 2.32 4.57 -12.70
C GLY A 115 3.66 3.83 -12.67
N ALA A 116 4.04 3.24 -11.53
CA ALA A 116 5.28 2.47 -11.41
C ALA A 116 5.33 1.26 -12.37
N PHE A 117 4.25 0.51 -12.47
CA PHE A 117 4.10 -0.59 -13.43
C PHE A 117 4.29 -0.10 -14.87
N LEU A 118 3.65 1.00 -15.27
CA LEU A 118 3.80 1.55 -16.61
C LEU A 118 5.24 2.02 -16.89
N LEU A 119 5.89 2.64 -15.90
CA LEU A 119 7.28 3.07 -16.03
C LEU A 119 8.25 1.89 -16.12
N GLU A 120 8.04 0.81 -15.37
CA GLU A 120 8.87 -0.40 -15.45
C GLU A 120 8.64 -1.14 -16.77
N ALA A 121 7.39 -1.19 -17.25
CA ALA A 121 7.06 -1.74 -18.55
C ALA A 121 7.71 -0.93 -19.69
N ALA A 122 7.74 0.40 -19.58
CA ALA A 122 8.44 1.28 -20.52
C ALA A 122 9.96 1.10 -20.45
N ALA A 123 10.55 1.02 -19.25
CA ALA A 123 11.98 0.75 -19.08
C ALA A 123 12.37 -0.60 -19.71
N THR A 124 11.51 -1.60 -19.54
CA THR A 124 11.70 -2.93 -20.12
C THR A 124 11.53 -2.91 -21.64
N SER A 125 10.57 -2.16 -22.22
CA SER A 125 10.40 -2.11 -23.67
C SER A 125 11.54 -1.36 -24.39
N LEU A 126 12.13 -0.35 -23.75
CA LEU A 126 13.25 0.42 -24.30
C LEU A 126 14.55 -0.39 -24.47
N HIS A 127 14.62 -1.63 -23.96
CA HIS A 127 15.78 -2.51 -24.16
C HIS A 127 16.11 -2.75 -25.65
N ASP A 128 15.10 -2.71 -26.52
CA ASP A 128 15.22 -2.96 -27.96
C ASP A 128 15.62 -1.73 -28.76
N LEU A 129 15.70 -0.54 -28.14
CA LEU A 129 16.26 0.64 -28.79
C LEU A 129 17.77 0.48 -28.94
N GLN A 130 18.15 -0.21 -30.01
CA GLN A 130 19.49 -0.18 -30.59
C GLN A 130 19.75 1.26 -31.05
N CYS A 131 20.29 2.09 -30.16
CA CYS A 131 20.79 3.40 -30.53
C CYS A 131 21.91 3.23 -31.57
N ASN A 132 21.56 3.40 -32.85
CA ASN A 132 22.47 3.40 -34.00
C ASN A 132 23.49 4.57 -33.96
N THR A 133 23.52 5.36 -32.88
CA THR A 133 24.29 6.62 -32.84
C THR A 133 25.79 6.42 -32.62
N THR A 134 26.25 5.24 -32.23
CA THR A 134 27.69 4.91 -32.28
C THR A 134 27.85 3.44 -32.60
N MET A 135 28.84 3.05 -33.42
CA MET A 135 29.12 1.70 -33.94
C MET A 135 29.35 0.59 -32.89
N VAL A 136 28.92 0.78 -31.65
CA VAL A 136 28.86 -0.24 -30.62
C VAL A 136 27.38 -0.50 -30.36
N VAL A 137 26.84 -1.52 -31.04
CA VAL A 137 25.54 -2.12 -30.69
C VAL A 137 25.69 -2.72 -29.30
N LYS A 138 25.62 -1.89 -28.26
CA LYS A 138 25.52 -2.35 -26.89
C LYS A 138 24.04 -2.32 -26.57
N PRO A 139 23.41 -3.49 -26.29
CA PRO A 139 22.06 -3.46 -25.79
C PRO A 139 22.05 -2.58 -24.54
N LEU A 140 21.04 -1.72 -24.42
CA LEU A 140 20.93 -0.79 -23.29
C LEU A 140 20.96 -1.55 -21.95
N LEU A 141 20.45 -2.79 -21.98
CA LEU A 141 20.45 -3.75 -20.89
C LEU A 141 21.24 -5.00 -21.28
N ASN A 142 22.06 -5.50 -20.37
CA ASN A 142 22.60 -6.86 -20.50
C ASN A 142 21.44 -7.88 -20.35
N ASP A 143 21.55 -9.08 -20.93
CA ASP A 143 20.46 -10.08 -20.92
C ASP A 143 19.93 -10.38 -19.51
N ASN A 144 20.82 -10.40 -18.52
CA ASN A 144 20.46 -10.58 -17.12
C ASN A 144 19.63 -9.40 -16.56
N GLN A 145 20.00 -8.16 -16.89
CA GLN A 145 19.27 -6.97 -16.44
C GLN A 145 17.89 -6.90 -17.08
N TYR A 146 17.80 -7.28 -18.36
CA TYR A 146 16.51 -7.39 -19.05
C TYR A 146 15.58 -8.38 -18.33
N ASN A 147 16.04 -9.60 -18.06
CA ASN A 147 15.24 -10.61 -17.36
C ASN A 147 14.79 -10.14 -15.96
N ILE A 148 15.65 -9.43 -15.23
CA ILE A 148 15.32 -8.87 -13.92
C ILE A 148 14.25 -7.77 -14.04
N ASN A 149 14.37 -6.85 -15.00
CA ASN A 149 13.39 -5.78 -15.21
C ASN A 149 12.05 -6.33 -15.71
N VAL A 150 12.06 -7.39 -16.53
CA VAL A 150 10.84 -8.13 -16.91
C VAL A 150 10.16 -8.70 -15.66
N ALA A 151 10.92 -9.35 -14.77
CA ALA A 151 10.38 -9.87 -13.51
C ALA A 151 9.83 -8.74 -12.62
N ALA A 152 10.55 -7.62 -12.51
CA ALA A 152 10.10 -6.43 -11.78
C ALA A 152 8.79 -5.89 -12.35
N THR A 153 8.65 -5.85 -13.68
CA THR A 153 7.41 -5.43 -14.37
C THR A 153 6.24 -6.34 -14.00
N VAL A 154 6.45 -7.66 -14.02
CA VAL A 154 5.40 -8.64 -13.67
C VAL A 154 4.98 -8.49 -12.20
N PHE A 155 5.94 -8.38 -11.28
CA PHE A 155 5.62 -8.18 -9.86
C PHE A 155 4.98 -6.81 -9.60
N ALA A 156 5.38 -5.76 -10.31
CA ALA A 156 4.75 -4.44 -10.21
C ALA A 156 3.29 -4.47 -10.69
N PHE A 157 3.02 -5.20 -11.77
CA PHE A 157 1.66 -5.45 -12.24
C PHE A 157 0.83 -6.21 -11.19
N MET A 158 1.36 -7.32 -10.68
CA MET A 158 0.66 -8.11 -9.65
C MET A 158 0.39 -7.29 -8.39
N THR A 159 1.37 -6.50 -7.93
CA THR A 159 1.22 -5.61 -6.78
C THR A 159 0.13 -4.56 -7.04
N THR A 160 0.13 -3.95 -8.22
CA THR A 160 -0.90 -2.98 -8.64
C THR A 160 -2.29 -3.60 -8.64
N ALA A 161 -2.44 -4.82 -9.17
CA ALA A 161 -3.71 -5.53 -9.17
C ALA A 161 -4.20 -5.84 -7.74
N CYS A 162 -3.29 -6.20 -6.84
CA CYS A 162 -3.62 -6.46 -5.44
C CYS A 162 -4.09 -5.19 -4.73
N TYR A 163 -3.37 -4.08 -4.89
CA TYR A 163 -3.84 -2.77 -4.41
C TYR A 163 -5.19 -2.38 -5.03
N GLY A 164 -5.46 -2.73 -6.29
CA GLY A 164 -6.75 -2.53 -6.93
C GLY A 164 -7.88 -3.37 -6.30
N CYS A 165 -7.61 -4.62 -5.95
CA CYS A 165 -8.55 -5.47 -5.21
C CYS A 165 -8.80 -4.93 -3.80
N SER A 166 -7.74 -4.55 -3.07
CA SER A 166 -7.84 -3.95 -1.74
C SER A 166 -8.58 -2.63 -1.77
N LEU A 167 -8.36 -1.80 -2.79
CA LEU A 167 -9.14 -0.58 -3.04
C LEU A 167 -10.63 -0.89 -3.22
N CYS A 168 -10.98 -1.93 -3.99
CA CYS A 168 -12.38 -2.35 -4.13
C CYS A 168 -13.00 -2.79 -2.81
N LEU A 169 -12.25 -3.52 -1.97
CA LEU A 169 -12.70 -3.93 -0.64
C LEU A 169 -12.84 -2.73 0.29
N ALA A 170 -11.88 -1.81 0.30
CA ALA A 170 -11.88 -0.59 1.09
C ALA A 170 -13.04 0.34 0.69
N LEU A 171 -13.31 0.47 -0.61
CA LEU A 171 -14.47 1.20 -1.15
C LEU A 171 -15.79 0.64 -0.63
N ARG A 172 -15.94 -0.69 -0.59
CA ARG A 172 -17.13 -1.36 -0.05
C ARG A 172 -17.28 -1.16 1.46
N ARG A 173 -16.17 -1.04 2.20
CA ARG A 173 -16.20 -0.75 3.65
C ARG A 173 -16.48 0.72 3.96
N TRP A 174 -16.03 1.61 3.09
CA TRP A 174 -16.20 3.04 3.28
C TRP A 174 -17.60 3.51 2.89
N ARG A 175 -18.25 2.88 1.89
CA ARG A 175 -19.65 3.14 1.54
C ARG A 175 -20.60 2.41 2.51
N PRO A 176 -21.42 3.13 3.31
CA PRO A 176 -22.45 2.53 4.16
C PRO A 176 -23.58 1.90 3.36
#